data_AF-A0A2S6TSZ4-F1
#
_entry.id   AF-A0A2S6TSZ4-F1
#
_cell.length_a   1.000
_cell.length_b   1.000
_cell.length_c   1.000
_cell.angle_alpha   90.00
_cell.angle_beta   90.00
_cell.angle_gamma   90.00
#
_symmetry.space_group_name_H-M   'P 1'
#
loop_
_entity.id
_entity.type
_entity.pdbx_description
1 polymer ?
#
loop_
_entity_poly.entity_id
_entity_poly.type
_entity_poly.pdbx_seq_one_letter_code
_entity_poly.pdbx_strand_id
1 'polypeptide(L)'
;MVLKKDILYAWQDDQHDHKACVASATSKAQEICLKKGARLTPIRQRVLELVWGSHKPVGAYEILDEIKSEHKSSAPPTVYRALDFLMEHGFAFHQPVTAS
;
A
#
# COMPACT_ATOMS: atom_id res chain seq x y z
N MET A 1 11.52 -22.04 -4.74
CA MET A 1 10.60 -21.75 -5.87
C MET A 1 9.22 -22.28 -5.53
N VAL A 2 8.37 -21.46 -4.89
CA VAL A 2 6.90 -21.40 -5.08
C VAL A 2 6.47 -20.00 -4.67
N LEU A 3 6.06 -19.19 -5.66
CA LEU A 3 5.42 -17.88 -5.51
C LEU A 3 3.92 -18.12 -5.24
N LYS A 4 3.38 -17.63 -4.13
CA LYS A 4 1.92 -17.63 -3.90
C LYS A 4 1.46 -16.31 -3.27
N LYS A 5 1.18 -15.36 -4.18
CA LYS A 5 0.14 -14.31 -4.12
C LYS A 5 -0.14 -13.70 -2.74
N ASP A 6 0.61 -12.65 -2.44
CA ASP A 6 0.36 -11.71 -1.36
C ASP A 6 -0.67 -10.65 -1.79
N ILE A 7 -1.85 -10.69 -1.18
CA ILE A 7 -2.90 -9.67 -1.33
C ILE A 7 -3.28 -9.18 0.06
N LEU A 8 -3.35 -7.85 0.23
CA LEU A 8 -3.64 -7.19 1.51
C LEU A 8 -5.12 -6.76 1.48
N TYR A 9 -5.98 -7.35 2.34
CA TYR A 9 -7.42 -7.04 2.42
C TYR A 9 -7.78 -6.10 3.61
N ALA A 10 -8.65 -5.11 3.37
CA ALA A 10 -9.28 -4.19 4.32
C ALA A 10 -10.82 -4.37 4.30
N TRP A 11 -11.45 -4.24 5.47
CA TRP A 11 -12.84 -4.61 5.75
C TRP A 11 -13.87 -3.68 5.11
N GLN A 12 -15.05 -4.22 4.79
CA GLN A 12 -16.23 -3.50 4.29
C GLN A 12 -16.79 -2.56 5.37
N ASP A 13 -16.81 -1.26 5.08
CA ASP A 13 -17.77 -0.32 5.65
C ASP A 13 -18.23 0.65 4.54
N ASP A 14 -19.54 0.86 4.49
CA ASP A 14 -20.26 1.56 3.44
C ASP A 14 -20.14 3.09 3.65
N GLN A 15 -19.77 3.82 2.58
CA GLN A 15 -19.85 5.29 2.46
C GLN A 15 -18.84 6.16 3.22
N HIS A 16 -17.54 6.03 2.93
CA HIS A 16 -16.55 7.05 3.32
C HIS A 16 -16.05 7.88 2.11
N ASP A 17 -15.74 9.16 2.33
CA ASP A 17 -15.07 10.02 1.35
C ASP A 17 -13.58 9.63 1.27
N HIS A 18 -13.25 8.76 0.31
CA HIS A 18 -11.92 8.16 0.19
C HIS A 18 -10.80 9.16 -0.07
N LYS A 19 -11.11 10.35 -0.62
CA LYS A 19 -10.11 11.42 -0.72
C LYS A 19 -9.68 11.89 0.67
N ALA A 20 -10.63 11.99 1.60
CA ALA A 20 -10.33 12.29 2.99
C ALA A 20 -9.60 11.13 3.70
N CYS A 21 -9.93 9.87 3.38
CA CYS A 21 -9.23 8.69 3.92
C CYS A 21 -7.77 8.62 3.47
N VAL A 22 -7.50 8.80 2.17
CA VAL A 22 -6.13 8.80 1.63
C VAL A 22 -5.33 9.99 2.17
N ALA A 23 -5.91 11.20 2.20
CA ALA A 23 -5.24 12.37 2.76
C ALA A 23 -4.90 12.17 4.26
N SER A 24 -5.82 11.59 5.02
CA SER A 24 -5.62 11.27 6.44
C SER A 24 -4.56 10.19 6.64
N ALA A 25 -4.58 9.12 5.83
CA ALA A 25 -3.59 8.05 5.87
C ALA A 25 -2.19 8.56 5.54
N THR A 26 -2.05 9.37 4.48
CA THR A 26 -0.78 9.99 4.10
C THR A 26 -0.27 10.95 5.17
N SER A 27 -1.13 11.77 5.75
CA SER A 27 -0.75 12.69 6.85
C SER A 27 -0.27 11.92 8.08
N LYS A 28 -0.99 10.87 8.47
CA LYS A 28 -0.60 9.98 9.58
C LYS A 28 0.71 9.24 9.29
N ALA A 29 0.92 8.82 8.05
CA ALA A 29 2.16 8.18 7.64
C ALA A 29 3.35 9.13 7.72
N GLN A 30 3.18 10.39 7.30
CA GLN A 30 4.22 11.43 7.44
C GLN A 30 4.58 11.67 8.91
N GLU A 31 3.58 11.78 9.80
CA GLU A 31 3.80 12.00 11.23
C GLU A 31 4.58 10.84 11.87
N ILE A 32 4.20 9.60 11.58
CA ILE A 32 4.89 8.41 12.09
C ILE A 32 6.31 8.32 11.53
N CYS A 33 6.52 8.64 10.25
CA CYS A 33 7.85 8.67 9.65
C CYS A 33 8.75 9.68 10.36
N LEU A 34 8.23 10.89 10.61
CA LEU A 34 8.94 11.93 11.34
C LEU A 34 9.32 11.48 12.76
N LYS A 35 8.37 10.88 13.48
CA LYS A 35 8.59 10.37 14.85
C LYS A 35 9.61 9.22 14.90
N LYS A 36 9.62 8.36 13.90
CA LYS A 36 10.50 7.16 13.84
C LYS A 36 11.84 7.41 13.13
N GLY A 37 12.10 8.62 12.63
CA GLY A 37 13.28 8.91 11.81
C GLY A 37 13.29 8.17 10.47
N ALA A 38 12.12 7.72 10.01
CA ALA A 38 11.95 7.06 8.73
C ALA A 38 11.59 8.08 7.64
N ARG A 39 11.79 7.72 6.37
CA ARG A 39 11.46 8.58 5.23
C ARG A 39 10.31 8.01 4.42
N LEU A 40 9.21 8.76 4.33
CA LEU A 40 8.17 8.52 3.34
C LEU A 40 8.65 9.07 1.99
N THR A 41 9.25 8.20 1.18
CA THR A 41 9.71 8.57 -0.17
C THR A 41 8.52 8.67 -1.13
N PRO A 42 8.67 9.32 -2.30
CA PRO A 42 7.57 9.43 -3.27
C PRO A 42 6.95 8.09 -3.66
N ILE A 43 7.79 7.04 -3.87
CA ILE A 43 7.28 5.70 -4.19
C ILE A 43 6.54 5.06 -3.01
N ARG A 44 6.97 5.28 -1.76
CA ARG A 44 6.25 4.77 -0.56
C ARG A 44 4.91 5.46 -0.38
N GLN A 45 4.87 6.77 -0.61
CA GLN A 45 3.62 7.52 -0.59
C GLN A 45 2.67 7.06 -1.70
N ARG A 46 3.17 6.87 -2.93
CA ARG A 46 2.32 6.42 -4.03
C ARG A 46 1.75 5.02 -3.78
N VAL A 47 2.57 4.08 -3.30
CA VAL A 47 2.09 2.75 -2.90
C VAL A 47 1.05 2.84 -1.79
N LEU A 48 1.23 3.73 -0.81
CA LEU A 48 0.22 3.98 0.23
C LEU A 48 -1.10 4.49 -0.36
N GLU A 49 -1.05 5.46 -1.27
CA GLU A 49 -2.23 6.00 -1.94
C GLU A 49 -2.99 4.94 -2.73
N LEU A 50 -2.28 4.03 -3.41
CA LEU A 50 -2.90 2.91 -4.14
C LEU A 50 -3.57 1.91 -3.19
N VAL A 51 -2.93 1.60 -2.06
CA VAL A 51 -3.50 0.71 -1.03
C VAL A 51 -4.77 1.31 -0.41
N TRP A 52 -4.74 2.61 -0.07
CA TRP A 52 -5.84 3.30 0.61
C TRP A 52 -6.91 3.86 -0.32
N GLY A 53 -6.61 3.96 -1.63
CA GLY A 53 -7.53 4.48 -2.63
C GLY A 53 -8.58 3.46 -3.10
N SER A 54 -8.36 2.17 -2.85
CA SER A 54 -9.27 1.11 -3.30
C SER A 54 -10.30 0.76 -2.23
N HIS A 55 -11.58 0.69 -2.64
CA HIS A 55 -12.69 0.13 -1.83
C HIS A 55 -12.60 -1.39 -1.67
N LYS A 56 -11.62 -1.99 -2.33
CA LYS A 56 -11.34 -3.41 -2.26
C LYS A 56 -9.87 -3.64 -1.96
N PRO A 57 -9.59 -4.79 -1.37
CA PRO A 57 -8.23 -5.28 -1.22
C PRO A 57 -7.47 -5.33 -2.53
N VAL A 58 -6.23 -4.84 -2.50
CA VAL A 58 -5.39 -4.72 -3.70
C VAL A 58 -4.23 -5.70 -3.58
N GLY A 59 -4.02 -6.49 -4.63
CA GLY A 59 -2.89 -7.39 -4.70
C GLY A 59 -1.57 -6.67 -4.91
N ALA A 60 -0.48 -7.23 -4.40
CA ALA A 60 0.86 -6.68 -4.64
C ALA A 60 1.19 -6.58 -6.14
N TYR A 61 0.66 -7.51 -6.96
CA TYR A 61 0.82 -7.48 -8.42
C TYR A 61 0.03 -6.36 -9.09
N GLU A 62 -1.18 -6.05 -8.62
CA GLU A 62 -1.98 -4.94 -9.14
C GLU A 62 -1.29 -3.60 -8.85
N ILE A 63 -0.76 -3.44 -7.63
CA ILE A 63 0.04 -2.25 -7.26
C ILE A 63 1.29 -2.17 -8.13
N LEU A 64 1.97 -3.29 -8.36
CA LEU A 64 3.17 -3.34 -9.19
C LEU A 64 2.87 -2.88 -10.63
N ASP A 65 1.77 -3.35 -11.20
CA ASP A 65 1.38 -3.02 -12.57
C ASP A 65 1.01 -1.54 -12.69
N GLU A 66 0.28 -0.98 -11.72
CA GLU A 66 -0.05 0.44 -11.69
C GLU A 66 1.21 1.31 -11.54
N ILE A 67 2.09 0.99 -10.60
CA ILE A 67 3.35 1.74 -10.41
C ILE A 67 4.24 1.66 -11.66
N LYS A 68 4.28 0.53 -12.36
CA LYS A 68 5.02 0.40 -13.63
C LYS A 68 4.38 1.21 -14.75
N SER A 69 3.06 1.32 -14.76
CA SER A 69 2.30 2.14 -15.71
C SER A 69 2.70 3.62 -15.58
N GLU A 70 2.80 4.11 -14.35
CA GLU A 70 3.14 5.50 -14.02
C GLU A 70 4.65 5.79 -14.11
N HIS A 71 5.47 4.80 -13.74
CA HIS A 71 6.91 4.93 -13.63
C HIS A 71 7.61 3.73 -14.27
N LYS A 72 7.90 3.83 -15.58
CA LYS A 72 8.58 2.78 -16.36
C LYS A 72 9.93 2.30 -15.77
N SER A 73 10.57 3.10 -14.92
CA SER A 73 11.83 2.76 -14.25
C SER A 73 11.67 2.09 -12.87
N SER A 74 10.45 1.97 -12.35
CA SER A 74 10.19 1.33 -11.06
C SER A 74 10.36 -0.19 -11.16
N ALA A 75 11.52 -0.67 -10.73
CA ALA A 75 11.80 -2.10 -10.68
C ALA A 75 10.92 -2.80 -9.62
N PRO A 76 10.51 -4.07 -9.83
CA PRO A 76 9.72 -4.81 -8.86
C PRO A 76 10.26 -4.83 -7.42
N PRO A 77 11.58 -4.97 -7.19
CA PRO A 77 12.14 -4.91 -5.84
C PRO A 77 11.83 -3.60 -5.11
N THR A 78 11.72 -2.47 -5.83
CA THR A 78 11.43 -1.17 -5.22
C THR A 78 10.00 -1.10 -4.70
N VAL A 79 9.04 -1.69 -5.43
CA VAL A 79 7.63 -1.74 -5.01
C VAL A 79 7.47 -2.68 -3.82
N TYR A 80 8.11 -3.86 -3.82
CA TYR A 80 8.07 -4.76 -2.67
C TYR A 80 8.69 -4.13 -1.42
N ARG A 81 9.82 -3.45 -1.55
CA ARG A 81 10.42 -2.70 -0.41
C ARG A 81 9.55 -1.55 0.09
N ALA A 82 8.71 -0.98 -0.77
CA ALA A 82 7.73 0.01 -0.35
C ALA A 82 6.57 -0.65 0.42
N LEU A 83 6.06 -1.79 -0.06
CA LEU A 83 5.04 -2.58 0.64
C LEU A 83 5.53 -3.07 2.01
N ASP A 84 6.75 -3.63 2.08
CA ASP A 84 7.37 -4.06 3.33
C ASP A 84 7.45 -2.91 4.33
N PHE A 85 7.90 -1.74 3.87
CA PHE A 85 7.96 -0.53 4.68
C PHE A 85 6.58 -0.16 5.26
N LEU A 86 5.52 -0.22 4.44
CA LEU A 86 4.17 0.09 4.90
C LEU A 86 3.69 -0.93 5.94
N MET A 87 4.00 -2.21 5.76
CA MET A 87 3.63 -3.26 6.71
C MET A 87 4.36 -3.12 8.05
N GLU A 88 5.68 -2.88 8.02
CA GLU A 88 6.50 -2.63 9.22
C GLU A 88 6.00 -1.43 10.05
N HIS A 89 5.36 -0.45 9.40
CA HIS A 89 4.87 0.76 10.04
C HIS A 89 3.36 0.73 10.33
N GLY A 90 2.68 -0.38 10.04
CA GLY A 90 1.26 -0.59 10.33
C GLY A 90 0.31 0.17 9.39
N PHE A 91 0.78 0.50 8.17
CA PHE A 91 -0.02 1.17 7.14
C PHE A 91 -0.69 0.20 6.16
N ALA A 92 -0.27 -1.06 6.15
CA ALA A 92 -0.83 -2.14 5.34
C ALA A 92 -0.70 -3.47 6.10
N PHE A 93 -1.57 -4.44 5.82
CA PHE A 93 -1.61 -5.73 6.55
C PHE A 93 -1.87 -6.90 5.61
N HIS A 94 -1.15 -8.02 5.79
CA HIS A 94 -1.46 -9.27 5.08
C HIS A 94 -2.79 -9.84 5.59
N GLN A 95 -3.62 -10.33 4.67
CA GLN A 95 -4.78 -11.15 5.01
C GLN A 95 -4.74 -12.49 4.27
N PRO A 96 -5.09 -13.60 4.94
CA PRO A 96 -5.15 -14.91 4.31
C PRO A 96 -6.29 -14.97 3.28
N VAL A 97 -6.00 -15.57 2.11
CA VAL A 97 -6.99 -15.76 1.05
C VAL A 97 -8.00 -16.82 1.51
N THR A 98 -9.19 -16.40 1.93
CA THR A 98 -10.29 -17.34 2.18
C THR A 98 -10.91 -17.71 0.83
N ALA A 99 -10.61 -18.93 0.36
CA ALA A 99 -11.32 -19.53 -0.76
C ALA A 99 -12.82 -19.60 -0.40
N SER A 100 -13.67 -18.95 -1.22
CA SER A 100 -15.10 -19.27 -1.26
C SER A 100 -15.33 -20.56 -2.02
#